data_AF-A0A1D6MAR6-F1
#
_entry.id   AF-A0A1D6MAR6-F1
#
_cell.length_a   1.000
_cell.length_b   1.000
_cell.length_c   1.000
_cell.angle_alpha   90.00
_cell.angle_beta   90.00
_cell.angle_gamma   90.00
#
_symmetry.space_group_name_H-M   'P 1'
#
loop_
_entity.id
_entity.type
_entity.pdbx_description
1 polymer ?
#
loop_
_entity_poly.entity_id
_entity_poly.type
_entity_poly.pdbx_seq_one_letter_code
_entity_poly.pdbx_strand_id
1 'polypeptide(L)'
;MSEYMEQHSVARLIGAPPGYVGHEEGGQLTEQVRRRPYSVILFDEVEKAHVAVFNTLLQVLDDGRLTDGQGRTVDFRNTVIIMTSNLGAEHLLAGMVGKNSMKVARDLVMQEVRRHFRPELLNRLDEIVIFDPLSHEQLRKVARLQMKDVAVRLAERGIALAVTDAALDIILSLSYDPVYGARPIRRWIEKRVVTQLSKMLIQEEIDENCTVYIDAAPGKDELVYRVDRSGGLVNAETGMKSDILIQVPTSSTRSDAAQAVKKMRIMEEDEDGMDEE
;
A
#
# COMPACT_ATOMS: atom_id res chain seq x y z
N MET A 1 -8.39 -11.66 10.07
CA MET A 1 -8.76 -12.97 10.65
C MET A 1 -9.14 -12.93 12.12
N SER A 2 -8.98 -11.79 12.79
CA SER A 2 -9.39 -11.57 14.19
C SER A 2 -10.88 -11.82 14.48
N GLU A 3 -11.76 -11.68 13.48
CA GLU A 3 -13.18 -12.01 13.60
C GLU A 3 -13.47 -13.52 13.64
N TYR A 4 -12.45 -14.35 13.34
CA TYR A 4 -12.54 -15.81 13.26
C TYR A 4 -11.74 -16.54 14.36
N MET A 5 -11.65 -15.94 15.54
CA MET A 5 -10.92 -16.49 16.69
C MET A 5 -11.62 -17.69 17.36
N GLU A 6 -12.94 -17.80 17.21
CA GLU A 6 -13.75 -18.83 17.88
C GLU A 6 -14.20 -19.91 16.90
N GLN A 7 -14.34 -21.16 17.34
CA GLN A 7 -14.68 -22.27 16.45
C GLN A 7 -16.00 -22.05 15.67
N HIS A 8 -17.01 -21.45 16.27
CA HIS A 8 -18.31 -21.23 15.62
C HIS A 8 -18.28 -20.11 14.56
N SER A 9 -17.28 -19.23 14.60
CA SER A 9 -17.07 -18.20 13.57
C SER A 9 -16.72 -18.80 12.20
N VAL A 10 -16.16 -20.02 12.18
CA VAL A 10 -15.82 -20.76 10.95
C VAL A 10 -17.06 -21.02 10.09
N ALA A 11 -18.20 -21.28 10.73
CA ALA A 11 -19.46 -21.48 10.03
C ALA A 11 -19.91 -20.21 9.28
N ARG A 12 -19.56 -19.00 9.76
CA ARG A 12 -19.84 -17.74 9.02
C ARG A 12 -18.99 -17.60 7.77
N LEU A 13 -17.75 -18.10 7.80
CA LEU A 13 -16.82 -18.03 6.67
C LEU A 13 -17.27 -18.94 5.51
N ILE A 14 -17.65 -20.19 5.82
CA ILE A 14 -17.90 -21.24 4.81
C ILE A 14 -19.40 -21.47 4.56
N GLY A 15 -20.25 -21.14 5.54
CA GLY A 15 -21.69 -21.38 5.53
C GLY A 15 -22.08 -22.38 6.62
N ALA A 16 -23.16 -22.10 7.34
CA ALA A 16 -23.64 -22.98 8.40
C ALA A 16 -24.34 -24.23 7.83
N PRO A 17 -24.17 -25.41 8.43
CA PRO A 17 -24.87 -26.62 8.01
C PRO A 17 -26.37 -26.57 8.36
N PRO A 18 -27.21 -27.43 7.74
CA PRO A 18 -28.65 -27.52 8.03
C PRO A 18 -28.97 -27.63 9.52
N GLY A 19 -29.87 -26.77 9.99
CA GLY A 19 -30.32 -26.75 11.39
C GLY A 19 -29.61 -25.75 12.32
N TYR A 20 -28.68 -24.95 11.80
CA TYR A 20 -28.00 -23.87 12.55
C TYR A 20 -28.47 -22.48 12.12
N VAL A 21 -28.40 -21.50 13.03
CA VAL A 21 -28.72 -20.09 12.75
C VAL A 21 -27.77 -19.58 11.66
N GLY A 22 -28.32 -18.95 10.61
CA GLY A 22 -27.55 -18.50 9.44
C GLY A 22 -27.44 -19.54 8.32
N HIS A 23 -28.16 -20.66 8.39
CA HIS A 23 -28.18 -21.67 7.32
C HIS A 23 -28.64 -21.13 5.95
N GLU A 24 -29.57 -20.17 5.93
CA GLU A 24 -30.04 -19.56 4.67
C GLU A 24 -29.01 -18.59 4.07
N GLU A 25 -28.09 -18.09 4.89
CA GLU A 25 -26.98 -17.25 4.45
C GLU A 25 -25.81 -18.14 4.04
N GLY A 26 -25.45 -18.12 2.75
CA GLY A 26 -24.23 -18.79 2.29
C GLY A 26 -22.98 -18.23 2.97
N GLY A 27 -21.88 -18.98 2.97
CA GLY A 27 -20.65 -18.53 3.61
C GLY A 27 -20.09 -17.25 3.01
N GLN A 28 -19.54 -16.39 3.86
CA GLN A 28 -18.98 -15.12 3.44
C GLN A 28 -17.86 -15.29 2.40
N LEU A 29 -17.03 -16.33 2.52
CA LEU A 29 -15.99 -16.64 1.54
C LEU A 29 -16.56 -17.39 0.33
N THR A 30 -17.33 -18.45 0.58
CA THR A 30 -17.84 -19.35 -0.46
C THR A 30 -18.76 -18.64 -1.43
N GLU A 31 -19.65 -17.76 -0.96
CA GLU A 31 -20.52 -16.97 -1.83
C GLU A 31 -19.77 -15.94 -2.67
N GLN A 32 -18.76 -15.27 -2.10
CA GLN A 32 -17.99 -14.27 -2.82
C GLN A 32 -17.19 -14.91 -3.97
N VAL A 33 -16.52 -16.03 -3.69
CA VAL A 33 -15.75 -16.76 -4.72
C VAL A 33 -16.68 -17.39 -5.75
N ARG A 34 -17.83 -17.93 -5.35
CA ARG A 34 -18.84 -18.45 -6.29
C ARG A 34 -19.33 -17.39 -7.27
N ARG A 35 -19.56 -16.16 -6.79
CA ARG A 35 -20.01 -15.03 -7.62
C ARG A 35 -18.88 -14.43 -8.45
N ARG A 36 -17.64 -14.46 -7.93
CA ARG A 36 -16.44 -13.89 -8.57
C ARG A 36 -15.27 -14.87 -8.47
N PRO A 37 -15.23 -15.88 -9.36
CA PRO A 37 -14.21 -16.94 -9.31
C PRO A 37 -12.79 -16.44 -9.58
N TYR A 38 -12.65 -15.32 -10.29
CA TYR A 38 -11.38 -14.65 -10.57
C TYR A 38 -11.18 -13.55 -9.54
N SER A 39 -10.48 -13.85 -8.45
CA SER A 39 -10.30 -12.90 -7.36
C SER A 39 -9.00 -13.12 -6.59
N VAL A 40 -8.52 -12.04 -5.96
CA VAL A 40 -7.46 -12.09 -4.96
C VAL A 40 -8.11 -12.14 -3.59
N ILE A 41 -7.78 -13.16 -2.80
CA ILE A 41 -8.32 -13.41 -1.47
C ILE A 41 -7.22 -13.11 -0.46
N LEU A 42 -7.45 -12.12 0.40
CA LEU A 42 -6.52 -11.73 1.46
C LEU A 42 -7.01 -12.23 2.82
N PHE A 43 -6.24 -13.12 3.44
CA PHE A 43 -6.40 -13.47 4.85
C PHE A 43 -5.39 -12.69 5.69
N ASP A 44 -5.88 -11.66 6.37
CA ASP A 44 -5.02 -10.78 7.18
C ASP A 44 -4.87 -11.26 8.63
N GLU A 45 -3.68 -11.16 9.21
CA GLU A 45 -3.36 -11.57 10.60
C GLU A 45 -3.78 -13.02 10.91
N VAL A 46 -3.35 -13.96 10.07
CA VAL A 46 -3.81 -15.36 10.15
C VAL A 46 -3.46 -16.03 11.48
N GLU A 47 -2.41 -15.60 12.17
CA GLU A 47 -2.03 -16.12 13.50
C GLU A 47 -3.10 -15.96 14.59
N LYS A 48 -4.10 -15.10 14.36
CA LYS A 48 -5.23 -14.91 15.28
C LYS A 48 -6.40 -15.86 14.99
N ALA A 49 -6.41 -16.51 13.84
CA ALA A 49 -7.51 -17.38 13.44
C ALA A 49 -7.57 -18.66 14.29
N HIS A 50 -8.78 -19.17 14.51
CA HIS A 50 -8.97 -20.49 15.11
C HIS A 50 -8.41 -21.59 14.20
N VAL A 51 -7.83 -22.65 14.78
CA VAL A 51 -7.22 -23.77 14.03
C VAL A 51 -8.19 -24.42 13.03
N ALA A 52 -9.48 -24.45 13.35
CA ALA A 52 -10.51 -25.01 12.48
C ALA A 52 -10.69 -24.25 11.15
N VAL A 53 -10.32 -22.95 11.09
CA VAL A 53 -10.27 -22.22 9.82
C VAL A 53 -9.26 -22.89 8.89
N PHE A 54 -8.03 -23.13 9.38
CA PHE A 54 -6.95 -23.71 8.57
C PHE A 54 -7.28 -25.12 8.10
N ASN A 55 -7.88 -25.94 8.96
CA ASN A 55 -8.32 -27.28 8.56
C ASN A 55 -9.27 -27.24 7.36
N THR A 56 -10.11 -26.21 7.28
CA THR A 56 -11.02 -26.05 6.14
C THR A 56 -10.28 -25.50 4.91
N LEU A 57 -9.35 -24.57 5.11
CA LEU A 57 -8.53 -24.03 4.03
C LEU A 57 -7.58 -25.05 3.42
N LEU A 58 -7.19 -26.12 4.13
CA LEU A 58 -6.36 -27.19 3.54
C LEU A 58 -6.99 -27.77 2.28
N GLN A 59 -8.30 -28.00 2.27
CA GLN A 59 -8.98 -28.50 1.07
C GLN A 59 -8.89 -27.50 -0.10
N VAL A 60 -8.96 -26.20 0.21
CA VAL A 60 -8.83 -25.13 -0.78
C VAL A 60 -7.43 -25.09 -1.36
N LEU A 61 -6.42 -25.20 -0.51
CA LEU A 61 -5.02 -25.15 -0.92
C LEU A 61 -4.58 -26.44 -1.65
N ASP A 62 -5.20 -27.58 -1.35
CA ASP A 62 -4.88 -28.87 -2.00
C ASP A 62 -5.63 -29.04 -3.33
N ASP A 63 -6.96 -28.97 -3.29
CA ASP A 63 -7.83 -29.36 -4.42
C ASP A 63 -8.35 -28.16 -5.22
N GLY A 64 -8.09 -26.92 -4.75
CA GLY A 64 -8.66 -25.71 -5.33
C GLY A 64 -10.18 -25.67 -5.22
N ARG A 65 -10.78 -26.36 -4.24
CA ARG A 65 -12.23 -26.45 -4.08
C ARG A 65 -12.63 -26.44 -2.61
N LEU A 66 -13.83 -25.95 -2.35
CA LEU A 66 -14.43 -25.95 -1.02
C LEU A 66 -15.89 -26.33 -1.11
N THR A 67 -16.34 -27.28 -0.29
CA THR A 67 -17.76 -27.57 -0.15
C THR A 67 -18.33 -26.74 0.99
N ASP A 68 -19.37 -25.94 0.70
CA ASP A 68 -20.03 -25.13 1.70
C ASP A 68 -20.96 -25.94 2.62
N GLY A 69 -21.50 -25.30 3.66
CA GLY A 69 -22.43 -25.94 4.59
C GLY A 69 -23.73 -26.46 3.95
N GLN A 70 -24.09 -25.97 2.75
CA GLN A 70 -25.24 -26.42 1.98
C GLN A 70 -24.91 -27.56 1.01
N GLY A 71 -23.66 -28.05 1.00
CA GLY A 71 -23.20 -29.12 0.12
C GLY A 71 -22.83 -28.67 -1.30
N ARG A 72 -22.75 -27.36 -1.55
CA ARG A 72 -22.35 -26.82 -2.86
C ARG A 72 -20.84 -26.70 -2.94
N THR A 73 -20.25 -27.21 -4.01
CA THR A 73 -18.81 -27.08 -4.25
C THR A 73 -18.49 -25.77 -4.96
N VAL A 74 -17.60 -24.97 -4.36
CA VAL A 74 -17.07 -23.71 -4.88
C VAL A 74 -15.65 -23.94 -5.41
N ASP A 75 -15.36 -23.37 -6.57
CA ASP A 75 -14.09 -23.51 -7.27
C ASP A 75 -13.16 -22.31 -6.97
N PHE A 76 -11.97 -22.60 -6.46
CA PHE A 76 -10.92 -21.64 -6.09
C PHE A 76 -9.73 -21.69 -7.06
N ARG A 77 -9.75 -22.52 -8.11
CA ARG A 77 -8.61 -22.69 -9.04
C ARG A 77 -8.19 -21.40 -9.77
N ASN A 78 -9.08 -20.41 -9.86
CA ASN A 78 -8.82 -19.11 -10.47
C ASN A 78 -8.61 -17.99 -9.43
N THR A 79 -8.32 -18.35 -8.18
CA THR A 79 -8.10 -17.40 -7.10
C THR A 79 -6.63 -17.36 -6.69
N VAL A 80 -6.16 -16.17 -6.31
CA VAL A 80 -4.85 -16.00 -5.65
C VAL A 80 -5.09 -15.78 -4.17
N ILE A 81 -4.56 -16.67 -3.33
CA ILE A 81 -4.70 -16.59 -1.88
C ILE A 81 -3.43 -15.96 -1.29
N ILE A 82 -3.59 -14.85 -0.59
CA ILE A 82 -2.52 -14.16 0.14
C ILE A 82 -2.83 -14.24 1.63
N MET A 83 -1.87 -14.74 2.40
CA MET A 83 -1.95 -14.77 3.86
C MET A 83 -0.89 -13.85 4.44
N THR A 84 -1.26 -13.01 5.40
CA THR A 84 -0.31 -12.16 6.13
C THR A 84 -0.27 -12.57 7.59
N SER A 85 0.90 -12.41 8.20
CA SER A 85 1.09 -12.65 9.63
C SER A 85 2.13 -11.69 10.20
N ASN A 86 1.97 -11.32 11.46
CA ASN A 86 2.95 -10.50 12.18
C ASN A 86 3.88 -11.33 13.08
N LEU A 87 3.85 -12.67 13.00
CA LEU A 87 4.68 -13.54 13.84
C LEU A 87 6.19 -13.28 13.63
N GLY A 88 6.91 -13.12 14.75
CA GLY A 88 8.35 -12.98 14.77
C GLY A 88 8.89 -11.65 14.21
N ALA A 89 8.03 -10.68 13.87
CA ALA A 89 8.43 -9.40 13.30
C ALA A 89 9.47 -8.65 14.18
N GLU A 90 9.42 -8.84 15.50
CA GLU A 90 10.37 -8.30 16.47
C GLU A 90 11.82 -8.78 16.24
N HIS A 91 12.01 -9.99 15.71
CA HIS A 91 13.34 -10.52 15.40
C HIS A 91 13.98 -9.79 14.22
N LEU A 92 13.18 -9.39 13.24
CA LEU A 92 13.65 -8.62 12.08
C LEU A 92 14.11 -7.22 12.50
N LEU A 93 13.39 -6.58 13.42
CA LEU A 93 13.80 -5.29 14.00
C LEU A 93 15.10 -5.39 14.78
N ALA A 94 15.27 -6.45 15.58
CA ALA A 94 16.52 -6.69 16.30
C ALA A 94 17.70 -6.92 15.33
N GLY A 95 17.47 -7.59 14.19
CA GLY A 95 18.45 -7.78 13.12
C GLY A 95 18.92 -6.46 12.51
N MET A 96 18.02 -5.51 12.25
CA MET A 96 18.38 -4.20 11.71
C MET A 96 19.26 -3.35 12.64
N VAL A 97 19.08 -3.50 13.96
CA VAL A 97 19.89 -2.78 14.97
C VAL A 97 21.29 -3.41 15.14
N GLY A 98 21.62 -4.44 14.34
CA GLY A 98 22.92 -5.10 14.37
C GLY A 98 23.12 -6.05 15.54
N LYS A 99 22.04 -6.41 16.28
CA LYS A 99 22.13 -7.41 17.35
C LYS A 99 22.42 -8.81 16.80
N ASN A 100 21.93 -9.10 15.59
CA ASN A 100 22.12 -10.35 14.86
C ASN A 100 22.22 -10.07 13.35
N SER A 101 22.80 -10.99 12.58
CA SER A 101 22.71 -10.93 11.11
C SER A 101 21.26 -11.06 10.64
N MET A 102 20.90 -10.38 9.55
CA MET A 102 19.56 -10.45 8.96
C MET A 102 19.15 -11.90 8.59
N LYS A 103 20.12 -12.75 8.26
CA LYS A 103 19.88 -14.18 8.02
C LYS A 103 19.39 -14.88 9.28
N VAL A 104 20.06 -14.65 10.41
CA VAL A 104 19.67 -15.21 11.72
C VAL A 104 18.30 -14.70 12.14
N ALA A 105 18.01 -13.42 11.90
CA ALA A 105 16.69 -12.86 12.18
C ALA A 105 15.57 -13.55 11.37
N ARG A 106 15.79 -13.81 10.08
CA ARG A 106 14.83 -14.58 9.25
C ARG A 106 14.64 -16.01 9.74
N ASP A 107 15.72 -16.68 10.16
CA ASP A 107 15.64 -18.04 10.70
C ASP A 107 14.79 -18.07 11.99
N LEU A 108 14.92 -17.06 12.86
CA LEU A 108 14.10 -16.92 14.07
C LEU A 108 12.62 -16.67 13.75
N VAL A 109 12.31 -15.85 12.73
CA VAL A 109 10.93 -15.68 12.24
C VAL A 109 10.35 -17.02 11.81
N MET A 110 11.09 -17.78 10.98
CA MET A 110 10.62 -19.08 10.51
C MET A 110 10.46 -20.09 11.63
N GLN A 111 11.25 -19.99 12.70
CA GLN A 111 11.07 -20.80 13.89
C GLN A 111 9.73 -20.52 14.58
N GLU A 112 9.35 -19.24 14.74
CA GLU A 112 8.08 -18.87 15.36
C GLU A 112 6.88 -19.25 14.48
N VAL A 113 7.00 -19.06 13.15
CA VAL A 113 6.00 -19.52 12.16
C VAL A 113 5.79 -21.03 12.24
N ARG A 114 6.86 -21.83 12.29
CA ARG A 114 6.79 -23.30 12.41
C ARG A 114 6.28 -23.77 13.77
N ARG A 115 6.43 -22.96 14.81
CA ARG A 115 5.89 -23.25 16.14
C ARG A 115 4.40 -23.01 16.21
N HIS A 116 3.92 -21.96 15.53
CA HIS A 116 2.52 -21.57 15.54
C HIS A 116 1.69 -22.38 14.53
N PHE A 117 2.14 -22.47 13.28
CA PHE A 117 1.43 -23.19 12.23
C PHE A 117 1.92 -24.61 12.09
N ARG A 118 0.97 -25.53 11.90
CA ARG A 118 1.31 -26.94 11.68
C ARG A 118 1.99 -27.13 10.32
N PRO A 119 2.92 -28.11 10.19
CA PRO A 119 3.61 -28.37 8.94
C PRO A 119 2.67 -28.65 7.76
N GLU A 120 1.49 -29.24 8.01
CA GLU A 120 0.53 -29.54 6.95
C GLU A 120 0.06 -28.27 6.23
N LEU A 121 -0.13 -27.15 6.93
CA LEU A 121 -0.49 -25.89 6.29
C LEU A 121 0.69 -25.31 5.51
N LEU A 122 1.87 -25.27 6.14
CA LEU A 122 3.07 -24.67 5.54
C LEU A 122 3.50 -25.39 4.26
N ASN A 123 3.34 -26.70 4.21
CA ASN A 123 3.67 -27.51 3.04
C ASN A 123 2.70 -27.33 1.86
N ARG A 124 1.61 -26.56 2.03
CA ARG A 124 0.64 -26.21 0.97
C ARG A 124 0.75 -24.79 0.47
N LEU A 125 1.64 -24.00 1.07
CA LEU A 125 1.96 -22.67 0.59
C LEU A 125 3.02 -22.82 -0.51
N ASP A 126 2.78 -22.21 -1.66
CA ASP A 126 3.75 -22.19 -2.76
C ASP A 126 5.03 -21.45 -2.37
N GLU A 127 4.87 -20.30 -1.69
CA GLU A 127 5.97 -19.46 -1.25
C GLU A 127 5.67 -18.77 0.08
N ILE A 128 6.69 -18.65 0.93
CA ILE A 128 6.64 -17.87 2.17
C ILE A 128 7.64 -16.72 2.03
N VAL A 129 7.12 -15.50 1.91
CA VAL A 129 7.92 -14.29 1.73
C VAL A 129 8.08 -13.56 3.05
N ILE A 130 9.32 -13.35 3.49
CA ILE A 130 9.65 -12.54 4.68
C ILE A 130 10.02 -11.12 4.22
N PHE A 131 9.24 -10.15 4.64
CA PHE A 131 9.48 -8.73 4.34
C PHE A 131 10.51 -8.14 5.32
N ASP A 132 11.61 -7.63 4.78
CA ASP A 132 12.57 -6.88 5.58
C ASP A 132 11.96 -5.55 6.03
N PRO A 133 12.31 -5.04 7.22
CA PRO A 133 11.82 -3.73 7.63
C PRO A 133 12.46 -2.64 6.76
N LEU A 134 11.71 -1.55 6.57
CA LEU A 134 12.05 -0.53 5.60
C LEU A 134 13.31 0.25 6.01
N SER A 135 14.24 0.40 5.08
CA SER A 135 15.37 1.31 5.23
C SER A 135 14.93 2.77 5.25
N HIS A 136 15.77 3.66 5.78
CA HIS A 136 15.51 5.10 5.80
C HIS A 136 15.24 5.67 4.39
N GLU A 137 15.98 5.22 3.37
CA GLU A 137 15.76 5.66 1.99
C GLU A 137 14.40 5.18 1.44
N GLN A 138 14.00 3.95 1.75
CA GLN A 138 12.67 3.44 1.37
C GLN A 138 11.56 4.20 2.09
N LEU A 139 11.73 4.52 3.38
CA LEU A 139 10.78 5.34 4.13
C LEU A 139 10.64 6.73 3.52
N ARG A 140 11.74 7.34 3.03
CA ARG A 140 11.70 8.62 2.30
C ARG A 140 10.87 8.52 1.03
N LYS A 141 11.01 7.43 0.28
CA LYS A 141 10.16 7.16 -0.91
C LYS A 141 8.70 7.02 -0.51
N VAL A 142 8.38 6.35 0.60
CA VAL A 142 7.01 6.24 1.10
C VAL A 142 6.45 7.60 1.51
N ALA A 143 7.19 8.41 2.27
CA ALA A 143 6.78 9.77 2.63
C ALA A 143 6.50 10.64 1.39
N ARG A 144 7.35 10.52 0.35
CA ARG A 144 7.15 11.20 -0.93
C ARG A 144 5.85 10.76 -1.63
N LEU A 145 5.55 9.46 -1.65
CA LEU A 145 4.30 8.94 -2.21
C LEU A 145 3.09 9.48 -1.45
N GLN A 146 3.13 9.49 -0.11
CA GLN A 146 2.04 10.06 0.69
C GLN A 146 1.85 11.56 0.44
N MET A 147 2.95 12.32 0.27
CA MET A 147 2.87 13.74 -0.09
C MET A 147 2.33 13.95 -1.52
N LYS A 148 2.62 13.03 -2.45
CA LYS A 148 2.03 13.05 -3.79
C LYS A 148 0.51 12.91 -3.73
N ASP A 149 -0.02 12.03 -2.88
CA ASP A 149 -1.47 11.88 -2.70
C ASP A 149 -2.13 13.15 -2.12
N VAL A 150 -1.39 13.93 -1.32
CA VAL A 150 -1.83 15.27 -0.88
C VAL A 150 -1.81 16.25 -2.04
N ALA A 151 -0.73 16.27 -2.83
CA ALA A 151 -0.57 17.15 -3.98
C ALA A 151 -1.66 16.93 -5.04
N VAL A 152 -2.03 15.68 -5.34
CA VAL A 152 -3.11 15.35 -6.28
C VAL A 152 -4.44 15.94 -5.82
N ARG A 153 -4.78 15.82 -4.53
CA ARG A 153 -6.02 16.39 -3.98
C ARG A 153 -6.04 17.93 -3.96
N LEU A 154 -4.89 18.58 -3.84
CA LEU A 154 -4.78 20.04 -3.96
C LEU A 154 -4.87 20.49 -5.42
N ALA A 155 -4.31 19.72 -6.35
CA ALA A 155 -4.37 20.02 -7.77
C ALA A 155 -5.82 20.01 -8.31
N GLU A 156 -6.69 19.16 -7.77
CA GLU A 156 -8.14 19.19 -8.05
C GLU A 156 -8.81 20.53 -7.68
N ARG A 157 -8.17 21.33 -6.81
CA ARG A 157 -8.60 22.67 -6.40
C ARG A 157 -7.75 23.78 -7.03
N GLY A 158 -6.95 23.48 -8.05
CA GLY A 158 -6.10 24.46 -8.72
C GLY A 158 -4.88 24.91 -7.93
N ILE A 159 -4.49 24.17 -6.87
CA ILE A 159 -3.36 24.49 -6.00
C ILE A 159 -2.21 23.52 -6.27
N ALA A 160 -1.02 24.04 -6.54
CA ALA A 160 0.19 23.22 -6.66
C ALA A 160 0.88 23.04 -5.29
N LEU A 161 1.50 21.86 -5.09
CA LEU A 161 2.25 21.55 -3.87
C LEU A 161 3.65 21.05 -4.22
N ALA A 162 4.66 21.70 -3.67
CA ALA A 162 6.06 21.29 -3.74
C ALA A 162 6.61 21.01 -2.34
N VAL A 163 7.37 19.94 -2.21
CA VAL A 163 7.94 19.49 -0.92
C VAL A 163 9.41 19.19 -1.14
N THR A 164 10.28 19.79 -0.31
CA THR A 164 11.73 19.54 -0.37
C THR A 164 12.11 18.22 0.30
N ASP A 165 13.28 17.69 -0.05
CA ASP A 165 13.82 16.50 0.59
C ASP A 165 14.11 16.71 2.07
N ALA A 166 14.51 17.94 2.46
CA ALA A 166 14.71 18.31 3.85
C ALA A 166 13.39 18.25 4.66
N ALA A 167 12.27 18.68 4.06
CA ALA A 167 10.96 18.52 4.69
C ALA A 167 10.58 17.05 4.85
N LEU A 168 10.87 16.19 3.85
CA LEU A 168 10.64 14.75 3.97
C LEU A 168 11.45 14.13 5.11
N ASP A 169 12.69 14.57 5.31
CA ASP A 169 13.53 14.09 6.40
C ASP A 169 12.99 14.49 7.78
N ILE A 170 12.43 15.69 7.93
CA ILE A 170 11.71 16.09 9.16
C ILE A 170 10.45 15.26 9.37
N ILE A 171 9.67 15.01 8.31
CA ILE A 171 8.49 14.15 8.40
C ILE A 171 8.90 12.78 8.94
N LEU A 172 9.98 12.20 8.41
CA LEU A 172 10.48 10.91 8.86
C LEU A 172 10.98 10.93 10.29
N SER A 173 11.79 11.92 10.68
CA SER A 173 12.34 11.99 12.04
C SER A 173 11.24 12.09 13.11
N LEU A 174 10.14 12.78 12.79
CA LEU A 174 9.02 13.02 13.71
C LEU A 174 7.91 11.98 13.66
N SER A 175 7.89 11.11 12.64
CA SER A 175 6.81 10.13 12.45
C SER A 175 7.28 8.69 12.42
N TYR A 176 8.56 8.40 12.25
CA TYR A 176 9.02 7.04 12.13
C TYR A 176 8.89 6.26 13.45
N ASP A 177 8.22 5.12 13.39
CA ASP A 177 8.20 4.12 14.45
C ASP A 177 8.65 2.77 13.85
N PRO A 178 9.78 2.20 14.30
CA PRO A 178 10.27 0.92 13.81
C PRO A 178 9.25 -0.23 13.93
N VAL A 179 8.41 -0.23 14.96
CA VAL A 179 7.44 -1.30 15.23
C VAL A 179 6.26 -1.22 14.26
N TYR A 180 5.81 0.00 13.93
CA TYR A 180 4.66 0.21 13.05
C TYR A 180 5.04 0.53 11.60
N GLY A 181 6.35 0.53 11.28
CA GLY A 181 6.89 0.79 9.96
C GLY A 181 6.46 2.16 9.42
N ALA A 182 5.99 2.20 8.17
CA ALA A 182 5.59 3.45 7.52
C ALA A 182 4.17 3.94 7.91
N ARG A 183 3.39 3.16 8.66
CA ARG A 183 1.98 3.50 8.99
C ARG A 183 1.85 4.86 9.69
N PRO A 184 2.70 5.23 10.66
CA PRO A 184 2.54 6.51 11.34
C PRO A 184 2.91 7.71 10.45
N ILE A 185 3.69 7.52 9.38
CA ILE A 185 4.04 8.60 8.42
C ILE A 185 2.77 9.20 7.83
N ARG A 186 1.88 8.34 7.30
CA ARG A 186 0.60 8.78 6.73
C ARG A 186 -0.24 9.55 7.75
N ARG A 187 -0.38 8.99 8.96
CA ARG A 187 -1.15 9.62 10.05
C ARG A 187 -0.57 10.97 10.46
N TRP A 188 0.75 11.08 10.50
CA TRP A 188 1.44 12.32 10.84
C TRP A 188 1.22 13.38 9.75
N ILE A 189 1.36 13.01 8.48
CA ILE A 189 1.10 13.90 7.33
C ILE A 189 -0.36 14.39 7.36
N GLU A 190 -1.32 13.49 7.58
CA GLU A 190 -2.74 13.86 7.72
C GLU A 190 -2.95 14.83 8.88
N LYS A 191 -2.40 14.53 10.06
CA LYS A 191 -2.62 15.34 11.27
C LYS A 191 -1.92 16.70 11.21
N ARG A 192 -0.71 16.79 10.65
CA ARG A 192 0.12 17.99 10.67
C ARG A 192 0.03 18.77 9.37
N VAL A 193 0.36 18.13 8.25
CA VAL A 193 0.48 18.79 6.96
C VAL A 193 -0.90 19.10 6.39
N VAL A 194 -1.78 18.09 6.28
CA VAL A 194 -3.13 18.30 5.71
C VAL A 194 -3.94 19.24 6.58
N THR A 195 -3.90 19.09 7.91
CA THR A 195 -4.57 20.05 8.81
C THR A 195 -4.07 21.48 8.63
N GLN A 196 -2.76 21.68 8.47
CA GLN A 196 -2.21 23.03 8.27
C GLN A 196 -2.65 23.62 6.92
N LEU A 197 -2.57 22.83 5.84
CA LEU A 197 -3.04 23.25 4.52
C LEU A 197 -4.53 23.60 4.53
N SER A 198 -5.35 22.80 5.24
CA SER A 198 -6.79 23.08 5.40
C SER A 198 -7.04 24.40 6.14
N LYS A 199 -6.24 24.72 7.18
CA LYS A 199 -6.35 26.01 7.88
C LYS A 199 -6.00 27.17 6.96
N MET A 200 -4.89 27.07 6.23
CA MET A 200 -4.47 28.09 5.28
C MET A 200 -5.55 28.33 4.20
N LEU A 201 -6.22 27.27 3.76
CA LEU A 201 -7.33 27.35 2.80
C LEU A 201 -8.54 28.08 3.39
N ILE A 202 -8.93 27.76 4.63
CA ILE A 202 -10.05 28.42 5.33
C ILE A 202 -9.75 29.89 5.63
N GLN A 203 -8.47 30.21 5.87
CA GLN A 203 -8.01 31.57 6.14
C GLN A 203 -7.76 32.38 4.86
N GLU A 204 -8.04 31.82 3.68
CA GLU A 204 -7.80 32.46 2.37
C GLU A 204 -6.32 32.85 2.15
N GLU A 205 -5.40 32.16 2.83
CA GLU A 205 -3.95 32.33 2.63
C GLU A 205 -3.50 31.65 1.33
N ILE A 206 -4.14 30.54 0.98
CA ILE A 206 -3.98 29.78 -0.27
C ILE A 206 -5.31 29.74 -1.02
N ASP A 207 -5.23 29.97 -2.33
CA ASP A 207 -6.36 30.06 -3.27
C ASP A 207 -6.00 29.41 -4.61
N GLU A 208 -6.95 29.43 -5.56
CA GLU A 208 -6.71 28.89 -6.89
C GLU A 208 -5.50 29.59 -7.56
N ASN A 209 -4.68 28.81 -8.28
CA ASN A 209 -3.46 29.27 -8.95
C ASN A 209 -2.29 29.65 -8.03
N CYS A 210 -2.29 29.22 -6.77
CA CYS A 210 -1.11 29.33 -5.91
C CYS A 210 -0.26 28.04 -5.93
N THR A 211 1.02 28.20 -5.63
CA THR A 211 1.94 27.10 -5.33
C THR A 211 2.36 27.17 -3.86
N VAL A 212 2.13 26.08 -3.12
CA VAL A 212 2.58 25.92 -1.74
C VAL A 212 3.91 25.16 -1.72
N TYR A 213 4.92 25.74 -1.11
CA TYR A 213 6.22 25.13 -0.85
C TYR A 213 6.32 24.73 0.61
N ILE A 214 6.61 23.45 0.86
CA ILE A 214 6.90 22.91 2.19
C ILE A 214 8.39 22.64 2.29
N ASP A 215 9.04 23.27 3.27
CA ASP A 215 10.47 23.11 3.54
C ASP A 215 10.76 22.89 5.03
N ALA A 216 11.99 22.52 5.35
CA ALA A 216 12.51 22.40 6.70
C ALA A 216 12.89 23.76 7.30
N ALA A 217 12.50 24.00 8.55
CA ALA A 217 12.98 25.17 9.29
C ALA A 217 14.49 25.06 9.60
N PRO A 218 15.29 26.13 9.45
CA PRO A 218 16.69 26.11 9.86
C PRO A 218 16.81 25.88 11.38
N GLY A 219 17.38 24.73 11.78
CA GLY A 219 17.70 24.43 13.18
C GLY A 219 16.52 24.07 14.08
N LYS A 220 15.35 23.75 13.52
CA LYS A 220 14.19 23.23 14.28
C LYS A 220 13.56 22.04 13.56
N ASP A 221 12.98 21.11 14.32
CA ASP A 221 12.13 20.03 13.82
C ASP A 221 10.72 20.55 13.44
N GLU A 222 10.66 21.60 12.63
CA GLU A 222 9.42 22.25 12.22
C GLU A 222 9.37 22.39 10.69
N LEU A 223 8.16 22.26 10.14
CA LEU A 223 7.90 22.51 8.72
C LEU A 223 7.53 23.98 8.51
N VAL A 224 8.08 24.58 7.47
CA VAL A 224 7.75 25.94 7.03
C VAL A 224 6.95 25.87 5.73
N TYR A 225 5.92 26.71 5.64
CA TYR A 225 5.04 26.81 4.49
C TYR A 225 5.25 28.16 3.85
N ARG A 226 5.57 28.19 2.56
CA ARG A 226 5.68 29.41 1.76
C ARG A 226 4.70 29.32 0.61
N VAL A 227 3.88 30.35 0.44
CA VAL A 227 2.90 30.44 -0.64
C VAL A 227 3.43 31.38 -1.69
N ASP A 228 3.42 30.93 -2.94
CA ASP A 228 3.66 31.77 -4.10
C ASP A 228 2.36 31.91 -4.90
N ARG A 229 1.91 33.15 -5.07
CA ARG A 229 0.67 33.49 -5.82
C ARG A 229 0.94 33.76 -7.30
N SER A 230 2.20 33.62 -7.73
CA SER A 230 2.66 33.98 -9.08
C SER A 230 2.65 32.82 -10.08
N GLY A 231 2.28 31.62 -9.65
CA GLY A 231 2.42 30.39 -10.44
C GLY A 231 1.22 29.47 -10.27
N GLY A 232 0.22 29.67 -11.13
CA GLY A 232 -0.80 28.65 -11.39
C GLY A 232 -0.23 27.46 -12.14
N LEU A 233 -1.09 26.47 -12.42
CA LEU A 233 -0.78 25.23 -13.15
C LEU A 233 -0.20 25.43 -14.57
N VAL A 234 -0.05 26.67 -15.01
CA VAL A 234 0.60 27.08 -16.25
C VAL A 234 1.43 28.34 -15.98
N ASN A 235 2.73 28.28 -16.27
CA ASN A 235 3.59 29.47 -16.23
C ASN A 235 3.19 30.41 -17.38
N ALA A 236 2.74 31.63 -17.06
CA ALA A 236 2.22 32.60 -18.02
C ALA A 236 3.24 33.05 -19.09
N GLU A 237 4.54 32.90 -18.84
CA GLU A 237 5.60 33.27 -19.78
C GLU A 237 6.02 32.12 -20.71
N THR A 238 5.80 30.86 -20.31
CA THR A 238 6.33 29.69 -21.04
C THR A 238 5.26 28.74 -21.56
N GLY A 239 4.00 28.88 -21.13
CA GLY A 239 2.87 28.04 -21.58
C GLY A 239 2.97 26.56 -21.18
N MET A 240 3.97 26.19 -20.37
CA MET A 240 4.17 24.81 -19.91
C MET A 240 3.28 24.53 -18.69
N LYS A 241 2.56 23.42 -18.74
CA LYS A 241 1.91 22.85 -17.55
C LYS A 241 3.01 22.58 -16.52
N SER A 242 2.83 23.06 -15.30
CA SER A 242 3.74 22.72 -14.21
C SER A 242 3.68 21.21 -14.03
N ASP A 243 4.66 20.49 -14.56
CA ASP A 243 4.92 19.13 -14.13
C ASP A 243 4.90 19.14 -12.60
N ILE A 244 4.26 18.13 -12.02
CA ILE A 244 4.23 17.86 -10.58
C ILE A 244 5.69 17.64 -10.15
N LEU A 245 6.43 18.74 -9.98
CA LEU A 245 7.86 18.78 -9.76
C LEU A 245 8.07 18.70 -8.25
N ILE A 246 7.96 17.48 -7.78
CA ILE A 246 8.74 17.04 -6.64
C ILE A 246 10.21 17.12 -7.10
N GLN A 247 10.87 18.27 -6.90
CA GLN A 247 12.30 18.40 -7.21
C GLN A 247 13.13 17.55 -6.23
N VAL A 248 13.74 16.51 -6.81
CA VAL A 248 14.85 15.70 -6.28
C VAL A 248 16.17 16.48 -6.47
N PRO A 249 17.22 16.25 -5.66
CA PRO A 249 18.42 17.08 -5.62
C PRO A 249 19.23 17.01 -6.91
N THR A 250 19.93 18.11 -7.18
CA THR A 250 20.87 18.33 -8.27
C THR A 250 22.01 17.31 -8.33
N SER A 251 22.18 16.60 -9.46
CA SER A 251 23.48 16.37 -10.13
C SER A 251 23.34 15.57 -11.44
N SER A 252 23.87 16.15 -12.52
CA SER A 252 24.41 15.53 -13.74
C SER A 252 23.95 14.11 -14.17
N THR A 253 23.15 14.01 -15.23
CA THR A 253 23.60 13.55 -16.58
C THR A 253 22.42 13.52 -17.55
N ARG A 254 22.53 14.30 -18.64
CA ARG A 254 21.68 14.24 -19.82
C ARG A 254 22.29 13.23 -20.80
N SER A 255 21.50 12.27 -21.25
CA SER A 255 21.49 11.66 -22.60
C SER A 255 20.77 10.32 -22.48
N ASP A 256 19.90 10.01 -23.44
CA ASP A 256 19.34 8.68 -23.77
C ASP A 256 17.81 8.60 -23.66
N ALA A 257 17.16 9.28 -22.73
CA ALA A 257 15.68 9.30 -22.67
C ALA A 257 15.04 10.15 -23.79
N ALA A 258 15.76 11.13 -24.34
CA ALA A 258 15.25 12.03 -25.38
C ALA A 258 15.17 11.38 -26.79
N GLN A 259 15.87 10.26 -27.02
CA GLN A 259 15.91 9.60 -28.33
C GLN A 259 14.80 8.56 -28.51
N ALA A 260 14.23 8.02 -27.42
CA ALA A 260 13.16 7.02 -27.52
C ALA A 260 11.81 7.62 -27.92
N VAL A 261 11.52 8.85 -27.50
CA VAL A 261 10.21 9.49 -27.71
C VAL A 261 10.01 9.98 -29.16
N LYS A 262 11.09 10.23 -29.91
CA LYS A 262 11.00 10.70 -31.30
C LYS A 262 10.68 9.58 -32.30
N LYS A 263 10.82 8.29 -31.91
CA LYS A 263 10.62 7.15 -32.81
C LYS A 263 9.17 6.63 -32.82
N MET A 264 8.38 6.90 -31.77
CA MET A 264 6.95 6.53 -31.74
C MET A 264 6.07 7.51 -32.52
N ARG A 265 6.42 8.80 -32.56
CA ARG A 265 5.57 9.83 -33.17
C ARG A 265 5.56 9.83 -34.70
N ILE A 266 6.49 9.12 -35.35
CA ILE A 266 6.54 9.01 -36.81
C ILE A 266 5.69 7.82 -37.31
N MET A 267 5.27 6.90 -36.44
CA MET A 267 4.47 5.74 -36.85
C MET A 267 2.95 5.95 -36.76
N GLU A 268 2.48 6.93 -35.98
CA GLU A 268 1.03 7.21 -35.82
C GLU A 268 0.47 8.22 -36.84
N GLU A 269 1.31 8.93 -37.59
CA GLU A 269 0.85 9.92 -38.58
C GLU A 269 0.60 9.33 -39.99
N ASP A 270 0.93 8.05 -40.23
CA ASP A 270 0.82 7.41 -41.56
C ASP A 270 -0.41 6.48 -41.74
N GLU A 271 -1.28 6.29 -40.73
CA GLU A 271 -2.43 5.35 -40.83
C GLU A 271 -3.83 5.99 -40.97
N ASP A 272 -4.01 7.30 -40.75
CA ASP A 272 -5.34 7.94 -40.79
C ASP A 272 -5.56 8.84 -42.02
N GLY A 273 -5.49 8.26 -43.22
CA GLY A 273 -5.68 9.05 -44.43
C GLY A 273 -5.92 8.29 -45.74
N MET A 274 -6.87 7.35 -45.79
CA MET A 274 -7.55 6.97 -47.03
C MET A 274 -8.78 6.13 -46.71
N ASP A 275 -9.98 6.70 -46.93
CA ASP A 275 -11.13 6.05 -47.56
C ASP A 275 -12.39 6.91 -47.29
N GLU A 276 -12.86 7.65 -48.30
CA GLU A 276 -14.29 7.77 -48.63
C GLU A 276 -14.46 8.48 -50.00
N GLU A 277 -15.24 7.79 -50.86
CA GLU A 277 -15.72 8.06 -52.24
C GLU A 277 -14.75 7.94 -53.44
#